data_AF-A0ABD2YZF9-F1
#
_entry.id   AF-A0ABD2YZF9-F1
#
_cell.length_a   1.000
_cell.length_b   1.000
_cell.length_c   1.000
_cell.angle_alpha   90.00
_cell.angle_beta   90.00
_cell.angle_gamma   90.00
#
_symmetry.space_group_name_H-M   'P 1'
#
loop_
_entity.id
_entity.type
_entity.pdbx_description
1 polymer ?
#
loop_
_entity_poly.entity_id
_entity_poly.type
_entity_poly.pdbx_seq_one_letter_code
_entity_poly.pdbx_strand_id
1 'polypeptide(L)'
;MPTFSRLNDASLPLNVLLITTNLIRFYYRPHKGSNQDDVIPQIEMTVYDYFKKVLGIALTYSADLPCNGTGKPCSPFYFPIELCSLVSLQRYKKALSIHQRSLMVKKSSIKPEDLFLMLTKEVKHCDYNADPVLSSCGLSVTNWFTQVDGRVLAATMLKVGNKEDVIPRNASWSFRDKVIKHFCVYIFVFLFLITVHISNRRSWSQNELNIGLW
;
A
#
# COMPACT_ATOMS: atom_id res chain seq x y z
N MET A 1 -12.25 -26.84 -10.52
CA MET A 1 -12.92 -25.97 -9.53
C MET A 1 -14.32 -25.67 -10.06
N PRO A 2 -15.40 -26.01 -9.35
CA PRO A 2 -16.76 -25.82 -9.85
C PRO A 2 -17.09 -24.34 -10.01
N THR A 3 -17.76 -24.00 -11.09
CA THR A 3 -18.28 -22.66 -11.39
C THR A 3 -19.57 -22.44 -10.61
N PHE A 4 -19.61 -21.39 -9.78
CA PHE A 4 -20.80 -21.03 -9.04
C PHE A 4 -21.63 -20.07 -9.90
N SER A 5 -22.88 -20.40 -10.20
CA SER A 5 -23.82 -19.47 -10.84
C SER A 5 -24.71 -18.85 -9.77
N ARG A 6 -24.77 -17.52 -9.73
CA ARG A 6 -25.61 -16.75 -8.81
C ARG A 6 -27.08 -16.89 -9.22
N LEU A 7 -27.98 -17.13 -8.26
CA LEU A 7 -29.42 -16.96 -8.47
C LEU A 7 -29.69 -15.47 -8.70
N ASN A 8 -30.37 -15.16 -9.81
CA ASN A 8 -30.76 -13.80 -10.18
C ASN A 8 -31.77 -13.25 -9.17
N ASP A 9 -31.30 -12.45 -8.21
CA ASP A 9 -32.09 -11.39 -7.62
C ASP A 9 -31.49 -10.05 -8.04
N ALA A 10 -32.13 -9.47 -9.05
CA ALA A 10 -31.91 -8.09 -9.44
C ALA A 10 -32.34 -7.17 -8.29
N SER A 11 -31.64 -6.04 -8.15
CA SER A 11 -31.97 -4.88 -7.29
C SER A 11 -31.54 -4.91 -5.82
N LEU A 12 -30.25 -5.08 -5.50
CA LEU A 12 -29.74 -4.61 -4.20
C LEU A 12 -28.49 -3.73 -4.38
N PRO A 13 -28.50 -2.47 -3.91
CA PRO A 13 -27.40 -1.53 -4.08
C PRO A 13 -26.15 -2.00 -3.34
N LEU A 14 -24.99 -1.59 -3.86
CA LEU A 14 -23.63 -2.00 -3.52
C LEU A 14 -23.16 -1.80 -2.05
N ASN A 15 -24.06 -1.56 -1.10
CA ASN A 15 -23.74 -1.42 0.32
C ASN A 15 -24.34 -2.58 1.13
N VAL A 16 -23.45 -3.51 1.50
CA VAL A 16 -23.57 -4.40 2.67
C VAL A 16 -24.82 -5.31 2.71
N LEU A 17 -24.84 -6.31 1.84
CA LEU A 17 -25.43 -7.60 2.23
C LEU A 17 -24.27 -8.52 2.59
N LEU A 18 -24.15 -8.80 3.89
CA LEU A 18 -23.26 -9.83 4.42
C LEU A 18 -23.69 -11.16 3.81
N ILE A 19 -23.02 -11.57 2.74
CA ILE A 19 -23.31 -12.83 2.07
C ILE A 19 -22.64 -13.94 2.90
N THR A 20 -23.37 -14.52 3.86
CA THR A 20 -22.84 -15.51 4.80
C THR A 20 -22.73 -16.89 4.16
N THR A 21 -21.79 -17.73 4.62
CA THR A 21 -21.56 -19.06 3.99
C THR A 21 -22.77 -19.98 4.03
N ASN A 22 -23.67 -19.79 5.01
CA ASN A 22 -24.93 -20.51 5.16
C ASN A 22 -26.08 -19.99 4.28
N LEU A 23 -26.00 -18.75 3.77
CA LEU A 23 -27.06 -18.16 2.96
C LEU A 23 -26.79 -18.23 1.45
N ILE A 24 -25.53 -18.42 1.03
CA ILE A 24 -25.17 -18.52 -0.39
C ILE A 24 -25.55 -19.89 -0.92
N ARG A 25 -26.59 -19.91 -1.74
CA ARG A 25 -27.00 -21.08 -2.49
C ARG A 25 -26.45 -21.02 -3.90
N PHE A 26 -25.98 -22.17 -4.37
CA PHE A 26 -25.53 -22.34 -5.72
C PHE A 26 -25.86 -23.75 -6.19
N TYR A 27 -25.81 -23.90 -7.49
CA TYR A 27 -26.03 -25.19 -8.10
C TYR A 27 -24.72 -25.94 -8.33
N TYR A 28 -24.58 -27.08 -7.70
CA TYR A 28 -23.46 -27.99 -7.86
C TYR A 28 -23.81 -29.10 -8.85
N ARG A 29 -22.88 -29.40 -9.77
CA ARG A 29 -22.96 -30.54 -10.67
C ARG A 29 -21.80 -31.50 -10.34
N PRO A 30 -22.06 -32.69 -9.77
CA PRO A 30 -21.01 -33.64 -9.45
C PRO A 30 -20.30 -34.16 -10.71
N HIS A 31 -19.01 -34.48 -10.58
CA HIS A 31 -18.23 -35.05 -11.68
C HIS A 31 -18.59 -36.53 -11.86
N LYS A 32 -18.86 -36.94 -13.11
CA LYS A 32 -19.25 -38.31 -13.47
C LYS A 32 -18.09 -39.28 -13.21
N GLY A 33 -18.35 -40.40 -12.53
CA GLY A 33 -17.58 -41.64 -12.67
C GLY A 33 -17.94 -42.32 -13.99
N SER A 34 -17.03 -43.07 -14.59
CA SER A 34 -17.01 -43.52 -15.98
C SER A 34 -18.14 -44.47 -16.47
N ASN A 35 -19.43 -44.17 -16.24
CA ASN A 35 -20.55 -44.93 -16.82
C ASN A 35 -21.68 -44.02 -17.35
N GLN A 36 -22.29 -44.45 -18.45
CA GLN A 36 -23.14 -43.68 -19.36
C GLN A 36 -24.53 -43.28 -18.82
N ASP A 37 -25.02 -42.16 -19.38
CA ASP A 37 -26.40 -41.75 -19.64
C ASP A 37 -27.46 -41.49 -18.55
N ASP A 38 -27.07 -41.15 -17.32
CA ASP A 38 -27.98 -40.41 -16.42
C ASP A 38 -27.78 -38.89 -16.53
N VAL A 39 -28.89 -38.16 -16.69
CA VAL A 39 -28.95 -36.70 -16.51
C VAL A 39 -28.62 -36.40 -15.06
N ILE A 40 -27.37 -35.97 -14.79
CA ILE A 40 -26.94 -35.65 -13.43
C ILE A 40 -27.79 -34.46 -12.92
N PRO A 41 -28.58 -34.65 -11.86
CA PRO A 41 -29.38 -33.56 -11.32
C PRO A 41 -28.45 -32.49 -10.77
N GLN A 42 -28.77 -31.24 -11.11
CA GLN A 42 -28.11 -30.07 -10.58
C GLN A 42 -28.62 -29.85 -9.15
N ILE A 43 -27.77 -30.07 -8.15
CA ILE A 43 -28.16 -30.03 -6.74
C ILE A 43 -27.93 -28.62 -6.23
N GLU A 44 -28.99 -27.99 -5.71
CA GLU A 44 -28.84 -26.74 -4.98
C GLU A 44 -28.23 -27.02 -3.60
N MET A 45 -27.14 -26.33 -3.27
CA MET A 45 -26.46 -26.46 -1.99
C MET A 45 -25.87 -25.14 -1.51
N THR A 46 -25.62 -25.05 -0.21
CA THR A 46 -24.95 -23.90 0.38
C THR A 46 -23.42 -24.01 0.26
N VAL A 47 -22.71 -22.88 0.37
CA VAL A 47 -21.23 -22.90 0.45
C VAL A 47 -20.77 -23.74 1.64
N TYR A 48 -21.42 -23.61 2.79
CA TYR A 48 -21.14 -24.47 3.96
C TYR A 48 -21.33 -25.96 3.64
N ASP A 49 -22.46 -26.33 3.04
CA ASP A 49 -22.75 -27.72 2.67
C ASP A 49 -21.74 -28.28 1.68
N TYR A 50 -21.27 -27.47 0.73
CA TYR A 50 -20.25 -27.89 -0.22
C TYR A 50 -18.93 -28.21 0.47
N PHE A 51 -18.42 -27.30 1.30
CA PHE A 51 -17.16 -27.54 2.01
C PHE A 51 -17.28 -28.73 2.98
N LYS A 52 -18.41 -28.87 3.67
CA LYS A 52 -18.64 -29.97 4.62
C LYS A 52 -18.88 -31.33 3.95
N LYS A 53 -19.80 -31.40 2.98
CA LYS A 53 -20.27 -32.67 2.39
C LYS A 53 -19.44 -33.11 1.20
N VAL A 54 -18.99 -32.17 0.35
CA VAL A 54 -18.25 -32.50 -0.88
C VAL A 54 -16.75 -32.54 -0.61
N LEU A 55 -16.21 -31.58 0.13
CA LEU A 55 -14.78 -31.51 0.44
C LEU A 55 -14.40 -32.14 1.78
N GLY A 56 -15.36 -32.49 2.64
CA GLY A 56 -15.09 -33.07 3.96
C GLY A 56 -14.47 -32.09 4.97
N ILE A 57 -14.52 -30.79 4.69
CA ILE A 57 -13.93 -29.73 5.52
C ILE A 57 -15.05 -29.13 6.39
N ALA A 58 -15.02 -29.44 7.68
CA ALA A 58 -15.93 -28.85 8.65
C ALA A 58 -15.46 -27.43 9.02
N LEU A 59 -16.22 -26.42 8.62
CA LEU A 59 -15.99 -25.03 9.03
C LEU A 59 -16.33 -24.88 10.52
N THR A 60 -15.41 -24.36 11.32
CA THR A 60 -15.54 -24.29 12.78
C THR A 60 -16.24 -23.01 13.26
N TYR A 61 -15.78 -21.85 12.78
CA TYR A 61 -16.31 -20.54 13.19
C TYR A 61 -16.82 -19.71 12.00
N SER A 62 -16.49 -20.10 10.77
CA SER A 62 -16.81 -19.31 9.58
C SER A 62 -18.20 -19.58 8.97
N ALA A 63 -18.99 -20.47 9.57
CA ALA A 63 -20.33 -20.84 9.06
C ALA A 63 -21.27 -19.63 8.90
N ASP A 64 -21.30 -18.74 9.89
CA ASP A 64 -22.16 -17.55 9.88
C ASP A 64 -21.43 -16.27 9.47
N LEU A 65 -20.17 -16.39 9.05
CA LEU A 65 -19.36 -15.26 8.61
C LEU A 65 -19.50 -15.00 7.10
N PRO A 66 -19.26 -13.76 6.63
CA PRO A 66 -19.24 -13.47 5.21
C PRO A 66 -18.11 -14.23 4.52
N CYS A 67 -18.39 -14.72 3.31
CA CYS A 67 -17.38 -15.35 2.48
C CYS A 67 -16.66 -14.32 1.58
N ASN A 68 -15.44 -14.64 1.17
CA ASN A 68 -14.72 -13.87 0.16
C ASN A 68 -15.17 -14.32 -1.24
N GLY A 69 -15.85 -13.43 -1.97
CA GLY A 69 -16.21 -13.62 -3.37
C GLY A 69 -15.07 -13.17 -4.29
N THR A 70 -14.55 -14.08 -5.09
CA THR A 70 -13.53 -13.82 -6.12
C THR A 70 -14.02 -14.30 -7.48
N GLY A 71 -13.27 -14.06 -8.56
CA GLY A 71 -13.65 -14.51 -9.90
C GLY A 71 -14.45 -13.49 -10.71
N LYS A 72 -15.11 -13.97 -11.77
CA LYS A 72 -15.86 -13.11 -12.71
C LYS A 72 -17.29 -12.92 -12.22
N PRO A 73 -17.96 -11.79 -12.52
CA PRO A 73 -19.36 -11.57 -12.12
C PRO A 73 -20.32 -12.68 -12.54
N CYS A 74 -20.10 -13.28 -13.71
CA CYS A 74 -20.92 -14.37 -14.24
C CYS A 74 -20.55 -15.75 -13.69
N SER A 75 -19.39 -15.88 -13.04
CA SER A 75 -18.94 -17.12 -12.41
C SER A 75 -18.06 -16.77 -11.20
N PRO A 76 -18.68 -16.33 -10.09
CA PRO A 76 -17.97 -16.09 -8.85
C PRO A 76 -17.44 -17.40 -8.24
N PHE A 77 -16.42 -17.28 -7.41
CA PHE A 77 -15.91 -18.30 -6.52
C PHE A 77 -16.05 -17.79 -5.08
N TYR A 78 -16.59 -18.61 -4.19
CA TYR A 78 -16.82 -18.23 -2.80
C TYR A 78 -15.92 -19.05 -1.87
N PHE A 79 -15.13 -18.34 -1.07
CA PHE A 79 -14.22 -18.95 -0.11
C PHE A 79 -14.59 -18.54 1.33
N PRO A 80 -14.82 -19.51 2.24
CA PRO A 80 -14.94 -19.24 3.67
C PRO A 80 -13.68 -18.53 4.19
N ILE A 81 -13.86 -17.57 5.10
CA ILE A 81 -12.74 -16.76 5.62
C ILE A 81 -11.70 -17.61 6.37
N GLU A 82 -12.13 -18.71 7.00
CA GLU A 82 -11.29 -19.69 7.70
C GLU A 82 -10.28 -20.38 6.78
N LEU A 83 -10.59 -20.48 5.49
CA LEU A 83 -9.72 -21.10 4.48
C LEU A 83 -8.88 -20.06 3.73
N CYS A 84 -9.03 -18.78 4.05
CA CYS A 84 -8.30 -17.69 3.40
C CYS A 84 -7.10 -17.25 4.25
N SER A 85 -5.91 -17.25 3.66
CA SER A 85 -4.72 -16.63 4.24
C SER A 85 -4.23 -15.47 3.36
N LEU A 86 -3.66 -14.46 3.99
CA LEU A 86 -3.01 -13.37 3.26
C LEU A 86 -1.65 -13.84 2.78
N VAL A 87 -1.42 -13.77 1.46
CA VAL A 87 -0.12 -14.06 0.87
C VAL A 87 0.87 -12.98 1.31
N SER A 88 2.08 -13.41 1.67
CA SER A 88 3.16 -12.49 2.05
C SER A 88 3.59 -11.61 0.87
N LEU A 89 4.29 -10.51 1.17
CA LEU A 89 4.85 -9.58 0.18
C LEU A 89 3.84 -8.84 -0.71
N GLN A 90 2.55 -8.85 -0.36
CA GLN A 90 1.57 -8.02 -1.05
C GLN A 90 1.66 -6.55 -0.62
N ARG A 91 1.84 -5.65 -1.58
CA ARG A 91 1.88 -4.20 -1.32
C ARG A 91 0.50 -3.65 -0.99
N TYR A 92 0.38 -2.99 0.15
CA TYR A 92 -0.80 -2.19 0.50
C TYR A 92 -0.85 -0.88 -0.31
N LYS A 93 -1.97 -0.64 -1.01
CA LYS A 93 -2.11 0.52 -1.91
C LYS A 93 -2.92 1.69 -1.33
N LYS A 94 -3.72 1.45 -0.29
CA LYS A 94 -4.58 2.50 0.29
C LYS A 94 -3.76 3.43 1.19
N ALA A 95 -4.30 4.62 1.44
CA ALA A 95 -3.70 5.56 2.38
C ALA A 95 -3.70 4.96 3.80
N LEU A 96 -2.55 5.03 4.47
CA LEU A 96 -2.40 4.64 5.87
C LEU A 96 -3.05 5.68 6.79
N SER A 97 -3.54 5.23 7.94
CA SER A 97 -4.00 6.13 9.01
C SER A 97 -2.85 6.97 9.58
N ILE A 98 -3.15 8.08 10.26
CA ILE A 98 -2.13 8.96 10.86
C ILE A 98 -1.23 8.17 11.82
N HIS A 99 -1.83 7.31 12.64
CA HIS A 99 -1.10 6.45 13.58
C HIS A 99 -0.19 5.46 12.84
N GLN A 100 -0.71 4.75 11.83
CA GLN A 100 0.08 3.81 11.02
C GLN A 100 1.24 4.51 10.30
N ARG A 101 0.99 5.71 9.76
CA ARG A 101 2.02 6.53 9.11
C ARG A 101 3.10 6.95 10.09
N SER A 102 2.74 7.39 11.29
CA SER A 102 3.69 7.75 12.35
C SER A 102 4.58 6.56 12.74
N LEU A 103 3.98 5.37 12.93
CA LEU A 103 4.73 4.15 13.19
C LEU A 103 5.66 3.78 12.04
N MET A 104 5.21 3.91 10.79
CA MET A 104 6.03 3.63 9.62
C MET A 104 7.25 4.55 9.58
N VAL A 105 7.06 5.86 9.71
CA VAL A 105 8.14 6.86 9.73
C VAL A 105 9.12 6.57 10.87
N LYS A 106 8.61 6.28 12.07
CA LYS A 106 9.45 5.96 13.23
C LYS A 106 10.30 4.70 13.01
N LYS A 107 9.73 3.69 12.34
CA LYS A 107 10.43 2.42 12.03
C LYS A 107 11.40 2.54 10.86
N SER A 108 11.11 3.39 9.87
CA SER A 108 11.97 3.58 8.70
C SER A 108 13.06 4.62 8.93
N SER A 109 12.91 5.50 9.91
CA SER A 109 13.90 6.52 10.27
C SER A 109 15.04 5.86 11.06
N ILE A 110 16.20 5.75 10.42
CA ILE A 110 17.42 5.17 10.98
C ILE A 110 18.48 6.26 11.00
N LYS A 111 19.26 6.35 12.08
CA LYS A 111 20.35 7.32 12.16
C LYS A 111 21.46 6.97 11.16
N PRO A 112 22.17 7.95 10.58
CA PRO A 112 23.23 7.67 9.60
C PRO A 112 24.30 6.68 10.09
N GLU A 113 24.69 6.78 11.37
CA GLU A 113 25.68 5.88 11.98
C GLU A 113 25.19 4.43 12.04
N ASP A 114 23.96 4.22 12.52
CA ASP A 114 23.32 2.91 12.59
C ASP A 114 23.09 2.32 11.20
N LEU A 115 22.67 3.16 10.25
CA LEU A 115 22.48 2.78 8.85
C LEU A 115 23.80 2.31 8.24
N PHE A 116 24.90 3.02 8.49
CA PHE A 116 26.22 2.67 7.97
C PHE A 116 26.70 1.32 8.52
N LEU A 117 26.51 1.07 9.81
CA LEU A 117 26.85 -0.21 10.43
C LEU A 117 26.00 -1.35 9.88
N MET A 118 24.68 -1.14 9.77
CA MET A 118 23.75 -2.10 9.18
C MET A 118 24.15 -2.44 7.75
N LEU A 119 24.34 -1.45 6.89
CA LEU A 119 24.72 -1.67 5.50
C LEU A 119 26.08 -2.38 5.39
N THR A 120 27.09 -2.00 6.19
CA THR A 120 28.39 -2.68 6.19
C THR A 120 28.25 -4.17 6.51
N LYS A 121 27.37 -4.51 7.46
CA LYS A 121 27.10 -5.90 7.86
C LYS A 121 26.37 -6.65 6.75
N GLU A 122 25.33 -6.05 6.17
CA GLU A 122 24.53 -6.67 5.12
C GLU A 122 25.35 -6.92 3.84
N VAL A 123 26.17 -5.95 3.40
CA VAL A 123 27.03 -6.15 2.22
C VAL A 123 28.00 -7.32 2.43
N LYS A 124 28.58 -7.47 3.63
CA LYS A 124 29.43 -8.62 3.97
C LYS A 124 28.66 -9.93 4.05
N HIS A 125 27.40 -9.89 4.47
CA HIS A 125 26.56 -11.08 4.59
C HIS A 125 26.06 -11.58 3.24
N CYS A 126 25.72 -10.68 2.31
CA CYS A 126 25.24 -11.04 0.98
C CYS A 126 26.30 -11.75 0.12
N ASP A 127 27.58 -11.48 0.35
CA ASP A 127 28.73 -12.05 -0.38
C ASP A 127 28.51 -12.12 -1.90
N TYR A 128 28.28 -10.95 -2.52
CA TYR A 128 27.93 -10.85 -3.94
C TYR A 128 28.95 -11.50 -4.88
N ASN A 129 30.21 -11.67 -4.46
CA ASN A 129 31.23 -12.33 -5.29
C ASN A 129 31.06 -13.86 -5.33
N ALA A 130 30.29 -14.44 -4.42
CA ALA A 130 29.94 -15.85 -4.43
C ALA A 130 28.73 -16.17 -5.34
N ASP A 131 28.03 -15.14 -5.85
CA ASP A 131 26.89 -15.34 -6.76
C ASP A 131 27.38 -15.83 -8.13
N PRO A 132 26.98 -17.04 -8.57
CA PRO A 132 27.43 -17.61 -9.84
C PRO A 132 26.97 -16.79 -11.05
N VAL A 133 25.84 -16.09 -10.95
CA VAL A 133 25.34 -15.23 -12.03
C VAL A 133 26.24 -14.00 -12.18
N LEU A 134 26.58 -13.33 -11.09
CA LEU A 134 27.47 -12.17 -11.12
C LEU A 134 28.88 -12.55 -11.59
N SER A 135 29.38 -13.69 -11.12
CA SER A 135 30.67 -14.25 -11.55
C SER A 135 30.68 -14.55 -13.06
N SER A 136 29.61 -15.15 -13.60
CA SER A 136 29.50 -15.45 -15.03
C SER A 136 29.48 -14.19 -15.91
N CYS A 137 28.98 -13.07 -15.39
CA CYS A 137 28.99 -11.77 -16.04
C CYS A 137 30.34 -11.03 -15.91
N GLY A 138 31.31 -11.58 -15.17
CA GLY A 138 32.60 -10.93 -14.91
C GLY A 138 32.49 -9.72 -13.97
N LEU A 139 31.43 -9.65 -13.13
CA LEU A 139 31.22 -8.56 -12.19
C LEU A 139 31.75 -8.94 -10.80
N SER A 140 32.45 -7.99 -10.16
CA SER A 140 32.91 -8.12 -8.77
C SER A 140 32.46 -6.91 -7.95
N VAL A 141 31.92 -7.14 -6.76
CA VAL A 141 31.42 -6.09 -5.86
C VAL A 141 32.35 -6.00 -4.64
N THR A 142 32.79 -4.79 -4.31
CA THR A 142 33.64 -4.55 -3.14
C THR A 142 32.83 -4.46 -1.85
N ASN A 143 33.37 -4.99 -0.75
CA ASN A 143 32.71 -5.01 0.56
C ASN A 143 32.89 -3.72 1.40
N TRP A 144 33.42 -2.66 0.78
CA TRP A 144 33.71 -1.38 1.42
C TRP A 144 33.01 -0.26 0.67
N PHE A 145 32.65 0.80 1.39
CA PHE A 145 32.07 2.00 0.79
C PHE A 145 33.12 2.81 0.04
N THR A 146 32.73 3.34 -1.12
CA THR A 146 33.54 4.27 -1.89
C THR A 146 33.80 5.54 -1.08
N GLN A 147 35.07 5.89 -0.90
CA GLN A 147 35.46 7.14 -0.27
C GLN A 147 35.36 8.28 -1.28
N VAL A 148 34.80 9.41 -0.86
CA VAL A 148 34.61 10.59 -1.68
C VAL A 148 35.07 11.81 -0.89
N ASP A 149 35.87 12.66 -1.52
CA ASP A 149 36.33 13.91 -0.92
C ASP A 149 35.19 14.93 -0.85
N GLY A 150 34.73 15.21 0.36
CA GLY A 150 33.72 16.24 0.64
C GLY A 150 34.37 17.55 1.07
N ARG A 151 33.71 18.68 0.76
CA ARG A 151 34.04 20.00 1.31
C ARG A 151 32.81 20.64 1.93
N VAL A 152 32.95 21.20 3.13
CA VAL A 152 31.91 21.99 3.77
C VAL A 152 32.06 23.43 3.32
N LEU A 153 31.07 23.94 2.58
CA LEU A 153 31.05 25.34 2.17
C LEU A 153 30.72 26.24 3.36
N ALA A 154 31.41 27.38 3.44
CA ALA A 154 31.09 28.39 4.43
C ALA A 154 29.65 28.91 4.21
N ALA A 155 28.94 29.11 5.30
CA ALA A 155 27.59 29.66 5.27
C ALA A 155 27.61 31.08 4.66
N THR A 156 26.70 31.36 3.74
CA THR A 156 26.58 32.69 3.13
C THR A 156 25.93 33.67 4.10
N MET A 157 26.39 34.92 4.10
CA MET A 157 25.81 35.97 4.93
C MET A 157 24.44 36.38 4.38
N LEU A 158 23.43 36.38 5.25
CA LEU A 158 22.07 36.83 4.93
C LEU A 158 21.90 38.29 5.36
N LYS A 159 21.54 39.15 4.41
CA LYS A 159 21.17 40.54 4.70
C LYS A 159 19.70 40.64 5.09
N VAL A 160 19.43 40.93 6.35
CA VAL A 160 18.07 41.11 6.90
C VAL A 160 17.68 42.61 6.78
N GLY A 161 16.44 42.97 7.13
CA GLY A 161 16.04 44.38 7.18
C GLY A 161 16.90 45.18 8.15
N ASN A 162 16.89 46.50 7.99
CA ASN A 162 17.74 47.41 8.77
C ASN A 162 19.27 47.22 8.61
N LYS A 163 19.73 46.58 7.52
CA LYS A 163 21.15 46.30 7.21
C LYS A 163 21.85 45.39 8.23
N GLU A 164 21.11 44.56 8.94
CA GLU A 164 21.69 43.57 9.84
C GLU A 164 22.11 42.31 9.07
N ASP A 165 23.31 41.81 9.36
CA ASP A 165 23.84 40.59 8.76
C ASP A 165 23.63 39.40 9.70
N VAL A 166 23.07 38.31 9.18
CA VAL A 166 22.86 37.04 9.90
C VAL A 166 23.65 35.94 9.20
N ILE A 167 24.51 35.26 9.96
CA ILE A 167 25.24 34.09 9.47
C ILE A 167 24.45 32.84 9.89
N PRO A 168 23.96 32.02 8.94
CA PRO A 168 23.27 30.79 9.27
C PRO A 168 24.20 29.82 9.99
N ARG A 169 23.67 29.12 10.99
CA ARG A 169 24.37 28.04 11.71
C ARG A 169 23.66 26.72 11.43
N ASN A 170 24.42 25.70 11.02
CA ASN A 170 23.87 24.37 10.68
C ASN A 170 22.68 24.44 9.70
N ALA A 171 22.82 25.24 8.64
CA ALA A 171 21.77 25.50 7.65
C ALA A 171 20.46 26.09 8.22
N SER A 172 20.48 26.62 9.44
CA SER A 172 19.35 27.28 10.08
C SER A 172 19.66 28.74 10.38
N TRP A 173 18.67 29.60 10.22
CA TRP A 173 18.72 31.01 10.60
C TRP A 173 17.42 31.39 11.32
N SER A 174 17.50 32.35 12.22
CA SER A 174 16.33 32.89 12.91
C SER A 174 16.14 34.36 12.55
N PHE A 175 14.90 34.73 12.24
CA PHE A 175 14.47 36.12 12.10
C PHE A 175 13.86 36.66 13.40
N ARG A 176 14.01 35.96 14.53
CA ARG A 176 13.54 36.43 15.82
C ARG A 176 14.21 37.78 16.12
N ASP A 177 13.39 38.77 16.46
CA ASP A 177 13.80 40.14 16.76
C ASP A 177 14.48 40.88 15.58
N LYS A 178 14.26 40.42 14.34
CA LYS A 178 14.78 41.06 13.12
C LYS A 178 13.66 41.71 12.31
N VAL A 179 13.93 42.91 11.78
CA VAL A 179 13.01 43.60 10.87
C VAL A 179 13.07 42.91 9.51
N ILE A 180 11.93 42.45 9.00
CA ILE A 180 11.82 41.86 7.66
C ILE A 180 11.71 43.01 6.65
N LYS A 181 12.49 42.98 5.56
CA LYS A 181 12.32 43.97 4.48
C LYS A 181 10.89 43.87 3.94
N HIS A 182 10.20 45.01 3.81
CA HIS A 182 8.81 45.13 3.33
C HIS A 182 8.53 44.41 1.99
N PHE A 183 9.56 44.10 1.21
CA PHE A 183 9.45 43.36 -0.05
C PHE A 183 8.85 41.95 0.11
N CYS A 184 8.98 41.31 1.27
CA CYS A 184 8.47 39.95 1.49
C CYS A 184 6.96 39.90 1.81
N VAL A 185 6.38 40.98 2.37
CA VAL A 185 4.96 41.02 2.75
C VAL A 185 4.06 40.94 1.52
N TYR A 186 4.43 41.60 0.43
CA TYR A 186 3.66 41.56 -0.82
C TYR A 186 3.63 40.16 -1.45
N ILE A 187 4.73 39.40 -1.37
CA ILE A 187 4.78 38.01 -1.88
C ILE A 187 3.92 37.08 -1.02
N PHE A 188 3.96 37.21 0.31
CA PHE A 188 3.12 36.41 1.19
C PHE A 188 1.63 36.73 1.01
N VAL A 189 1.27 38.02 0.90
CA VAL A 189 -0.11 38.44 0.62
C VAL A 189 -0.55 37.95 -0.76
N PHE A 190 0.31 38.03 -1.79
CA PHE A 190 -0.02 37.57 -3.13
C PHE A 190 -0.18 36.04 -3.21
N LEU A 191 0.71 35.27 -2.58
CA LEU A 191 0.56 33.81 -2.48
C LEU A 191 -0.65 33.41 -1.64
N PHE A 192 -0.93 34.10 -0.55
CA PHE A 192 -2.12 33.85 0.26
C PHE A 192 -3.41 34.17 -0.52
N LEU A 193 -3.45 35.28 -1.26
CA LEU A 193 -4.54 35.64 -2.16
C LEU A 193 -4.69 34.64 -3.31
N ILE A 194 -3.60 34.15 -3.90
CA ILE A 194 -3.65 33.09 -4.92
C ILE A 194 -4.19 31.78 -4.31
N THR A 195 -3.75 31.40 -3.11
CA THR A 195 -4.18 30.16 -2.46
C THR A 195 -5.65 30.23 -2.05
N VAL A 196 -6.11 31.36 -1.51
CA VAL A 196 -7.51 31.63 -1.20
C VAL A 196 -8.35 31.71 -2.48
N HIS A 197 -7.85 32.34 -3.55
CA HIS A 197 -8.56 32.42 -4.83
C HIS A 197 -8.68 31.04 -5.50
N ILE A 198 -7.64 30.21 -5.46
CA ILE A 198 -7.66 28.83 -5.99
C ILE A 198 -8.58 27.95 -5.13
N SER A 199 -8.55 28.10 -3.79
CA SER A 199 -9.43 27.35 -2.89
C SER A 199 -10.90 27.74 -3.07
N ASN A 200 -11.19 29.03 -3.33
CA ASN A 200 -12.56 29.52 -3.54
C ASN A 200 -13.08 29.21 -4.96
N ARG A 201 -12.21 28.96 -5.95
CA ARG A 201 -12.61 28.43 -7.27
C ARG A 201 -12.74 26.90 -7.32
N ARG A 202 -12.21 26.15 -6.34
CA ARG A 202 -12.26 24.68 -6.27
C ARG A 202 -13.47 24.15 -5.47
N SER A 203 -14.67 24.73 -5.67
CA SER A 203 -15.93 24.09 -5.21
C SER A 203 -16.62 23.27 -6.30
N TRP A 204 -15.98 23.03 -7.45
CA TRP A 204 -16.52 22.16 -8.49
C TRP A 204 -15.43 21.24 -9.05
N SER A 205 -15.78 19.95 -9.14
CA SER A 205 -14.98 18.78 -9.53
C SER A 205 -14.09 18.15 -8.45
N GLN A 206 -14.72 17.35 -7.59
CA GLN A 206 -14.10 16.11 -7.09
C GLN A 206 -13.82 15.23 -8.32
N ASN A 207 -12.61 15.30 -8.87
CA ASN A 207 -11.90 14.23 -9.57
C ASN A 207 -10.63 14.84 -10.18
N GLU A 208 -9.52 14.14 -9.98
CA GLU A 208 -8.18 14.40 -10.52
C GLU A 208 -7.35 15.46 -9.78
N LEU A 209 -6.37 14.99 -9.00
CA LEU A 209 -4.95 15.04 -9.37
C LEU A 209 -4.11 14.49 -8.22
N ASN A 210 -3.82 13.19 -8.32
CA ASN A 210 -2.60 12.61 -7.77
C ASN A 210 -1.43 13.29 -8.48
N ILE A 211 -0.72 14.18 -7.80
CA ILE A 211 0.65 14.51 -8.16
C ILE A 211 1.47 14.46 -6.88
N GLY A 212 2.29 13.42 -6.79
CA GLY A 212 3.27 13.27 -5.74
C GLY A 212 4.34 14.35 -5.86
N LEU A 213 4.79 14.82 -4.70
CA LEU A 213 6.08 15.50 -4.57
C LEU A 213 6.90 14.65 -3.60
N TRP A 214 7.97 14.09 -4.18
CA TRP A 214 9.16 13.62 -3.48
C TRP A 214 9.83 14.80 -2.75
#